data_AF-A0A7V2SIX7-F1
#
_entry.id   AF-A0A7V2SIX7-F1
#
_cell.length_a   1.000
_cell.length_b   1.000
_cell.length_c   1.000
_cell.angle_alpha   90.00
_cell.angle_beta   90.00
_cell.angle_gamma   90.00
#
_symmetry.space_group_name_H-M   'P 1'
#
loop_
_entity.id
_entity.type
_entity.pdbx_description
1 polymer ?
#
loop_
_entity_poly.entity_id
_entity_poly.type
_entity_poly.pdbx_seq_one_letter_code
_entity_poly.pdbx_strand_id
1 'polypeptide(L)'
;MQRGHGRAKGMQRHGMRAEMMQKVMSQLDLTDEQKKQIRLIRLEAQKERIEAKIARVRQGKGPGMHRGKRGRHAMDLSRFMTPEKFDKAAFKKAMQERWAAREKMRQQRQAERLERMADRMEKVFTVLTPAQREKLIKLSQKN
;
A
#
# COMPACT_ATOMS: atom_id res chain seq x y z
N MET A 1 10.31 37.60 5.87
CA MET A 1 9.12 36.76 5.60
C MET A 1 9.56 35.31 5.34
N GLN A 2 9.46 34.44 6.35
CA GLN A 2 9.79 33.00 6.23
C GLN A 2 8.60 32.24 5.61
N ARG A 3 8.81 31.55 4.47
CA ARG A 3 7.79 30.67 3.87
C ARG A 3 7.99 29.25 4.39
N GLY A 4 6.96 28.75 5.07
CA GLY A 4 6.97 27.52 5.85
C GLY A 4 7.19 26.22 5.07
N HIS A 5 7.93 25.33 5.72
CA HIS A 5 8.05 23.92 5.42
C HIS A 5 6.73 23.18 5.72
N GLY A 6 5.93 22.91 4.69
CA GLY A 6 4.68 22.15 4.80
C GLY A 6 4.68 20.88 3.96
N ARG A 7 5.61 19.95 4.19
CA ARG A 7 5.68 18.70 3.39
C ARG A 7 6.16 17.48 4.18
N ALA A 8 5.47 17.11 5.26
CA ALA A 8 5.84 15.91 6.05
C ALA A 8 4.67 15.02 6.56
N LYS A 9 3.40 15.43 6.49
CA LYS A 9 2.30 14.69 7.17
C LYS A 9 1.73 13.46 6.44
N GLY A 10 2.22 13.11 5.25
CA GLY A 10 1.66 12.01 4.44
C GLY A 10 2.41 10.68 4.50
N MET A 11 3.65 10.65 5.01
CA MET A 11 4.52 9.46 4.93
C MET A 11 4.51 8.58 6.19
N GLN A 12 4.04 9.09 7.33
CA GLN A 12 4.19 8.41 8.62
C GLN A 12 3.25 7.21 8.80
N ARG A 13 2.04 7.23 8.25
CA ARG A 13 1.05 6.15 8.47
C ARG A 13 1.41 4.81 7.81
N HIS A 14 2.27 4.78 6.80
CA HIS A 14 2.65 3.52 6.14
C HIS A 14 3.82 2.80 6.84
N GLY A 15 4.63 3.52 7.63
CA GLY A 15 5.75 2.95 8.39
C GLY A 15 5.32 2.26 9.69
N MET A 16 4.35 2.85 10.40
CA MET A 16 3.96 2.41 11.76
C MET A 16 3.56 0.93 11.85
N ARG A 17 2.82 0.39 10.86
CA ARG A 17 2.40 -1.02 10.86
C ARG A 17 3.56 -1.98 10.57
N ALA A 18 4.50 -1.58 9.72
CA ALA A 18 5.69 -2.38 9.43
C ALA A 18 6.64 -2.39 10.64
N GLU A 19 6.76 -1.26 11.30
CA GLU A 19 7.56 -1.06 12.51
C GLU A 19 6.99 -1.86 13.70
N MET A 20 5.66 -1.86 13.88
CA MET A 20 4.97 -2.67 14.87
C MET A 20 5.25 -4.17 14.69
N MET A 21 5.14 -4.67 13.46
CA MET A 21 5.46 -6.08 13.16
C MET A 21 6.93 -6.41 13.39
N GLN A 22 7.86 -5.49 13.07
CA GLN A 22 9.27 -5.70 13.38
C GLN A 22 9.52 -5.75 14.89
N LYS A 23 8.88 -4.86 15.65
CA LYS A 23 8.98 -4.80 17.11
C LYS A 23 8.44 -6.08 17.78
N VAL A 24 7.31 -6.60 17.30
CA VAL A 24 6.76 -7.88 17.80
C VAL A 24 7.71 -9.03 17.48
N MET A 25 8.25 -9.09 16.25
CA MET A 25 9.18 -10.16 15.86
C MET A 25 10.52 -10.10 16.61
N SER A 26 11.00 -8.92 16.99
CA SER A 26 12.23 -8.79 17.81
C SER A 26 12.05 -9.25 19.26
N GLN A 27 10.81 -9.37 19.73
CA GLN A 27 10.50 -9.90 21.07
C GLN A 27 10.34 -11.42 21.07
N LEU A 28 10.39 -12.07 19.90
CA LEU A 28 10.45 -13.51 19.78
C LEU A 28 11.91 -13.95 19.91
N ASP A 29 12.16 -14.97 20.72
CA ASP A 29 13.49 -15.55 20.92
C ASP A 29 13.81 -16.47 19.73
N LEU A 30 14.09 -15.84 18.58
CA LEU A 30 14.34 -16.54 17.31
C LEU A 30 15.77 -17.07 17.26
N THR A 31 15.93 -18.32 16.82
CA THR A 31 17.24 -18.86 16.50
C THR A 31 17.81 -18.21 15.23
N ASP A 32 19.12 -18.32 15.04
CA ASP A 32 19.75 -17.71 13.86
C ASP A 32 19.28 -18.35 12.54
N GLU A 33 18.97 -19.64 12.56
CA GLU A 33 18.36 -20.33 11.42
C GLU A 33 16.95 -19.82 11.13
N GLN A 34 16.12 -19.62 12.15
CA GLN A 34 14.79 -19.02 11.98
C GLN A 34 14.87 -17.58 11.45
N LYS A 35 15.82 -16.77 11.95
CA LYS A 35 16.06 -15.40 11.43
C LYS A 35 16.45 -15.43 9.95
N LYS A 36 17.29 -16.38 9.54
CA LYS A 36 17.72 -16.57 8.15
C LYS A 36 16.52 -16.94 7.26
N GLN A 37 15.69 -17.88 7.68
CA GLN A 37 14.49 -18.28 6.94
C GLN A 37 13.49 -17.12 6.79
N ILE A 38 13.21 -16.40 7.89
CA ILE A 38 12.34 -15.21 7.85
C ILE A 38 12.91 -14.12 6.92
N ARG A 39 14.23 -13.94 6.90
CA ARG A 39 14.90 -13.01 5.99
C ARG A 39 14.71 -13.43 4.52
N LEU A 40 14.84 -14.72 4.21
CA LEU A 40 14.60 -15.25 2.87
C LEU A 40 13.16 -15.01 2.41
N ILE A 41 12.17 -15.27 3.27
CA ILE A 41 10.75 -14.99 2.99
C ILE A 41 10.54 -13.50 2.66
N ARG A 42 11.21 -12.58 3.37
CA ARG A 42 11.13 -11.14 3.09
C ARG A 42 11.76 -10.77 1.75
N LEU A 43 12.89 -11.39 1.40
CA LEU A 43 13.61 -11.13 0.14
C LEU A 43 12.82 -11.66 -1.06
N GLU A 44 12.23 -12.84 -0.96
CA GLU A 44 11.34 -13.41 -1.98
C GLU A 44 10.17 -12.46 -2.27
N ALA A 45 9.47 -12.01 -1.23
CA ALA A 45 8.38 -11.05 -1.38
C ALA A 45 8.84 -9.69 -1.94
N GLN A 46 10.10 -9.29 -1.70
CA GLN A 46 10.66 -8.08 -2.30
C GLN A 46 10.94 -8.28 -3.80
N LYS A 47 11.47 -9.44 -4.18
CA LYS A 47 11.74 -9.82 -5.56
C LYS A 47 10.45 -9.85 -6.39
N GLU A 48 9.41 -10.52 -5.90
CA GLU A 48 8.09 -10.55 -6.56
C GLU A 48 7.52 -9.15 -6.79
N ARG A 49 7.67 -8.23 -5.82
CA ARG A 49 7.23 -6.84 -5.98
C ARG A 49 8.00 -6.09 -7.06
N ILE A 50 9.31 -6.34 -7.18
CA ILE A 50 10.15 -5.74 -8.21
C ILE A 50 9.75 -6.28 -9.57
N GLU A 51 9.58 -7.59 -9.71
CA GLU A 51 9.15 -8.24 -10.95
C GLU A 51 7.77 -7.77 -11.39
N ALA A 52 6.80 -7.70 -10.48
CA ALA A 52 5.47 -7.15 -10.75
C ALA A 52 5.54 -5.68 -11.19
N LYS A 53 6.45 -4.89 -10.61
CA LYS A 53 6.68 -3.50 -11.04
C LYS A 53 7.28 -3.43 -12.44
N ILE A 54 8.28 -4.26 -12.74
CA ILE A 54 8.91 -4.36 -14.07
C ILE A 54 7.87 -4.79 -15.11
N ALA A 55 7.06 -5.81 -14.83
CA ALA A 55 5.99 -6.28 -15.70
C ALA A 55 4.98 -5.17 -16.01
N ARG A 56 4.55 -4.40 -14.99
CA ARG A 56 3.67 -3.24 -15.20
C ARG A 56 4.31 -2.17 -16.07
N VAL A 57 5.61 -1.92 -15.91
CA VAL A 57 6.36 -0.98 -16.78
C VAL A 57 6.39 -1.47 -18.23
N ARG A 58 6.69 -2.76 -18.47
CA ARG A 58 6.69 -3.36 -19.81
C ARG A 58 5.35 -3.26 -20.51
N GLN A 59 4.25 -3.35 -19.77
CA GLN A 59 2.88 -3.17 -20.30
C GLN A 59 2.46 -1.69 -20.47
N GLY A 60 3.38 -0.72 -20.37
CA GLY A 60 3.07 0.71 -20.47
C GLY A 60 2.29 1.28 -19.28
N LYS A 61 2.03 0.47 -18.25
CA LYS A 61 1.32 0.82 -17.00
C LYS A 61 2.29 1.10 -15.83
N GLY A 62 3.55 1.39 -16.16
CA GLY A 62 4.59 1.67 -15.17
C GLY A 62 4.33 2.96 -14.39
N PRO A 63 4.94 3.13 -13.20
CA PRO A 63 4.97 4.42 -12.53
C PRO A 63 5.80 5.38 -13.39
N GLY A 64 5.14 6.08 -14.31
CA GLY A 64 5.74 7.18 -15.05
C GLY A 64 6.38 8.12 -14.06
N MET A 65 7.66 8.45 -14.30
CA MET A 65 8.48 9.35 -13.50
C MET A 65 7.64 10.45 -12.85
N HIS A 66 7.53 10.38 -11.52
CA HIS A 66 6.78 11.34 -10.69
C HIS A 66 7.56 12.64 -10.50
N ARG A 67 7.84 13.34 -11.60
CA ARG A 67 8.19 14.77 -11.59
C ARG A 67 7.42 15.42 -12.75
N GLY A 68 6.19 15.89 -12.50
CA GLY A 68 5.48 16.78 -13.43
C GLY A 68 3.99 16.49 -13.70
N LYS A 69 3.49 15.25 -13.51
CA LYS A 69 2.09 14.92 -13.85
C LYS A 69 1.08 15.21 -12.73
N ARG A 70 1.03 16.44 -12.20
CA ARG A 70 -0.20 16.90 -11.52
C ARG A 70 -1.36 17.16 -12.50
N GLY A 71 -1.10 17.17 -13.82
CA GLY A 71 -2.07 17.56 -14.84
C GLY A 71 -2.76 16.46 -15.66
N ARG A 72 -2.37 15.17 -15.64
CA ARG A 72 -2.91 14.18 -16.60
C ARG A 72 -4.24 13.49 -16.21
N HIS A 73 -4.92 14.00 -15.19
CA HIS A 73 -6.32 13.66 -14.88
C HIS A 73 -7.09 14.90 -14.42
N ALA A 74 -6.77 16.06 -14.98
CA ALA A 74 -7.72 17.17 -14.97
C ALA A 74 -8.96 16.67 -15.71
N MET A 75 -10.12 16.73 -15.05
CA MET A 75 -11.38 16.45 -15.70
C MET A 75 -11.59 17.54 -16.75
N ASP A 76 -11.92 17.14 -17.97
CA ASP A 76 -12.23 18.08 -19.03
C ASP A 76 -13.55 18.78 -18.71
N LEU A 77 -13.43 20.00 -18.15
CA LEU A 77 -14.59 20.78 -17.68
C LEU A 77 -15.44 21.31 -18.83
N SER A 78 -14.86 21.41 -20.03
CA SER A 78 -15.58 21.88 -21.23
C SER A 78 -16.79 21.01 -21.55
N ARG A 79 -16.77 19.72 -21.16
CA ARG A 79 -17.88 18.78 -21.34
C ARG A 79 -19.10 19.07 -20.49
N PHE A 80 -18.97 19.93 -19.49
CA PHE A 80 -20.05 20.35 -18.60
C PHE A 80 -20.39 21.84 -18.77
N MET A 81 -19.79 22.51 -19.75
CA MET A 81 -19.94 23.94 -19.99
C MET A 81 -20.42 24.17 -21.42
N THR A 82 -21.50 24.91 -21.58
CA THR A 82 -21.82 25.61 -22.82
C THR A 82 -21.53 27.10 -22.64
N PRO A 83 -21.50 27.91 -23.70
CA PRO A 83 -21.36 29.37 -23.58
C PRO A 83 -22.42 30.02 -22.67
N GLU A 84 -23.56 29.35 -22.47
CA GLU A 84 -24.73 29.87 -21.76
C GLU A 84 -24.91 29.28 -20.36
N LYS A 85 -24.44 28.06 -20.08
CA LYS A 85 -24.69 27.39 -18.78
C LYS A 85 -23.69 26.29 -18.43
N PHE A 86 -23.61 25.99 -17.13
CA PHE A 86 -22.89 24.84 -16.59
C PHE A 86 -23.87 23.71 -16.24
N ASP A 87 -23.66 22.52 -16.82
CA ASP A 87 -24.41 21.31 -16.47
C ASP A 87 -23.89 20.71 -15.15
N LYS A 88 -24.40 21.26 -14.05
CA LYS A 88 -24.11 20.82 -12.70
C LYS A 88 -24.52 19.37 -12.45
N ALA A 89 -25.58 18.88 -13.11
CA ALA A 89 -26.07 17.52 -12.91
C ALA A 89 -25.13 16.50 -13.55
N ALA A 90 -24.73 16.74 -14.81
CA ALA A 90 -23.75 15.91 -15.51
C ALA A 90 -22.39 15.91 -14.78
N PHE A 91 -21.93 17.07 -14.29
CA PHE A 91 -20.68 17.17 -13.54
C PHE A 91 -20.71 16.32 -12.25
N LYS A 92 -21.79 16.41 -11.46
CA LYS A 92 -21.95 15.63 -10.22
C LYS A 92 -21.92 14.13 -10.50
N LYS A 93 -22.63 13.66 -11.53
CA LYS A 93 -22.66 12.26 -11.93
C LYS A 93 -21.25 11.75 -12.30
N ALA A 94 -20.53 12.50 -13.14
CA ALA A 94 -19.17 12.16 -13.53
C ALA A 94 -18.20 12.09 -12.33
N MET A 95 -18.38 12.96 -11.34
CA MET A 95 -17.58 12.94 -10.11
C MET A 95 -17.89 11.72 -9.23
N GLN A 96 -19.16 11.35 -9.10
CA GLN A 96 -19.57 10.17 -8.33
C GLN A 96 -19.02 8.88 -8.96
N GLU A 97 -19.14 8.71 -10.28
CA GLU A 97 -18.59 7.55 -11.00
C GLU A 97 -17.07 7.45 -10.83
N ARG A 98 -16.36 8.58 -10.93
CA ARG A 98 -14.93 8.64 -10.70
C ARG A 98 -14.54 8.27 -9.27
N TRP A 99 -15.30 8.72 -8.27
CA TRP A 99 -15.07 8.33 -6.88
C TRP A 99 -15.34 6.85 -6.65
N ALA A 100 -16.44 6.31 -7.17
CA ALA A 100 -16.76 4.89 -7.08
C ALA A 100 -15.66 4.02 -7.72
N ALA A 101 -15.21 4.37 -8.93
CA ALA A 101 -14.11 3.68 -9.61
C ALA A 101 -12.81 3.75 -8.79
N ARG A 102 -12.50 4.92 -8.23
CA ARG A 102 -11.32 5.09 -7.38
C ARG A 102 -11.40 4.27 -6.10
N GLU A 103 -12.58 4.20 -5.49
CA GLU A 103 -12.80 3.43 -4.27
C GLU A 103 -12.70 1.93 -4.53
N LYS A 104 -13.29 1.44 -5.63
CA LYS A 104 -13.12 0.06 -6.08
C LYS A 104 -11.65 -0.30 -6.27
N MET A 105 -10.88 0.57 -6.94
CA MET A 105 -9.43 0.37 -7.11
C MET A 105 -8.66 0.42 -5.78
N ARG A 106 -9.11 1.20 -4.80
CA ARG A 106 -8.52 1.23 -3.45
C ARG A 106 -8.79 -0.06 -2.71
N GLN A 107 -10.03 -0.53 -2.71
CA GLN A 107 -10.44 -1.78 -2.08
C GLN A 107 -9.68 -2.97 -2.68
N GLN A 108 -9.60 -3.07 -4.00
CA GLN A 108 -8.81 -4.11 -4.69
C GLN A 108 -7.34 -4.09 -4.26
N ARG A 109 -6.70 -2.92 -4.21
CA ARG A 109 -5.31 -2.80 -3.74
C ARG A 109 -5.15 -3.13 -2.26
N GLN A 110 -6.16 -2.84 -1.44
CA GLN A 110 -6.15 -3.22 -0.03
C GLN A 110 -6.29 -4.74 0.12
N ALA A 111 -7.20 -5.37 -0.60
CA ALA A 111 -7.39 -6.82 -0.61
C ALA A 111 -6.12 -7.56 -1.08
N GLU A 112 -5.57 -7.20 -2.25
CA GLU A 112 -4.31 -7.78 -2.78
C GLU A 112 -3.14 -7.60 -1.80
N ARG A 113 -3.12 -6.49 -1.06
CA ARG A 113 -2.10 -6.25 -0.03
C ARG A 113 -2.31 -7.12 1.21
N LEU A 114 -3.56 -7.30 1.63
CA LEU A 114 -3.91 -8.12 2.80
C LEU A 114 -3.61 -9.60 2.52
N GLU A 115 -3.97 -10.09 1.34
CA GLU A 115 -3.70 -11.45 0.88
C GLU A 115 -2.20 -11.75 0.92
N ARG A 116 -1.37 -10.96 0.24
CA ARG A 116 0.11 -11.12 0.29
C ARG A 116 0.71 -10.99 1.68
N MET A 117 0.05 -10.25 2.57
CA MET A 117 0.48 -10.15 3.96
C MET A 117 0.10 -11.40 4.74
N ALA A 118 -1.08 -11.98 4.48
CA ALA A 118 -1.53 -13.24 5.06
C ALA A 118 -0.60 -14.38 4.65
N ASP A 119 -0.32 -14.55 3.35
CA ASP A 119 0.58 -15.61 2.85
C ASP A 119 1.97 -15.53 3.50
N ARG A 120 2.47 -14.31 3.67
CA ARG A 120 3.76 -14.08 4.32
C ARG A 120 3.71 -14.41 5.79
N MET A 121 2.63 -14.05 6.48
CA MET A 121 2.46 -14.34 7.89
C MET A 121 2.34 -15.85 8.12
N GLU A 122 1.63 -16.56 7.23
CA GLU A 122 1.57 -18.02 7.24
C GLU A 122 2.95 -18.64 7.09
N LYS A 123 3.73 -18.24 6.07
CA LYS A 123 5.13 -18.68 5.88
C LYS A 123 6.02 -18.39 7.09
N VAL A 124 5.81 -17.26 7.78
CA VAL A 124 6.57 -16.96 9.00
C VAL A 124 6.11 -17.83 10.16
N PHE A 125 4.81 -18.06 10.28
CA PHE A 125 4.22 -18.85 11.36
C PHE A 125 4.70 -20.31 11.34
N THR A 126 4.90 -20.89 10.15
CA THR A 126 5.44 -22.26 10.00
C THR A 126 6.87 -22.39 10.51
N VAL A 127 7.69 -21.34 10.38
CA VAL A 127 9.08 -21.29 10.89
C VAL A 127 9.14 -21.22 12.42
N LEU A 128 8.11 -20.68 13.06
CA LEU A 128 8.06 -20.54 14.52
C LEU A 128 7.71 -21.87 15.21
N THR A 129 8.27 -22.07 16.40
CA THR A 129 7.87 -23.17 17.29
C THR A 129 6.49 -22.91 17.92
N PRO A 130 5.78 -23.94 18.42
CA PRO A 130 4.49 -23.75 19.11
C PRO A 130 4.55 -22.69 20.23
N ALA A 131 5.58 -22.71 21.08
CA ALA A 131 5.77 -21.74 22.15
C ALA A 131 5.96 -20.30 21.62
N GLN A 132 6.71 -20.12 20.53
CA GLN A 132 6.89 -18.81 19.89
C GLN A 132 5.59 -18.30 19.24
N ARG A 133 4.77 -19.20 18.68
CA ARG A 133 3.46 -18.86 18.11
C ARG A 133 2.50 -18.34 19.19
N GLU A 134 2.46 -18.99 20.35
CA GLU A 134 1.67 -18.51 21.49
C GLU A 134 2.16 -17.14 21.98
N LYS A 135 3.47 -16.94 22.08
CA LYS A 135 4.06 -15.64 22.45
C LYS A 135 3.66 -14.57 21.44
N LEU A 136 3.70 -14.89 20.14
CA LEU A 136 3.28 -13.99 19.06
C LEU A 136 1.79 -13.60 19.18
N ILE A 137 0.91 -14.56 19.45
CA ILE A 137 -0.53 -14.31 19.64
C ILE A 137 -0.75 -13.36 20.83
N LYS A 138 -0.12 -13.63 21.98
CA LYS A 138 -0.20 -12.78 23.16
C LYS A 138 0.29 -11.34 22.90
N LEU A 139 1.40 -11.20 22.15
CA LEU A 139 1.93 -9.89 21.77
C LEU A 139 1.02 -9.15 20.77
N SER A 140 0.33 -9.86 19.88
CA SER A 140 -0.62 -9.26 18.95
C SER A 140 -1.91 -8.75 19.60
N GLN A 141 -2.32 -9.35 20.73
CA GLN A 141 -3.51 -8.94 21.48
C GLN A 141 -3.25 -7.76 22.43
N LYS A 142 -1.97 -7.56 22.83
CA LYS A 142 -1.56 -6.50 23.77
C LYS A 142 -1.29 -5.14 23.13
N ASN A 143 -1.24 -5.05 21.79
CA ASN A 143 -0.94 -3.81 21.06
C ASN A 143 -2.13 -3.39 20.19
#